data_AF-A0AAV4K9W8-F1
#
_entry.id   AF-A0AAV4K9W8-F1
#
_cell.length_a   1.000
_cell.length_b   1.000
_cell.length_c   1.000
_cell.angle_alpha   90.00
_cell.angle_beta   90.00
_cell.angle_gamma   90.00
#
_symmetry.space_group_name_H-M   'P 1'
#
loop_
_entity.id
_entity.type
_entity.pdbx_description
1 polymer ?
#
loop_
_entity_poly.entity_id
_entity_poly.type
_entity_poly.pdbx_seq_one_letter_code
_entity_poly.pdbx_strand_id
1 'polypeptide(L)'
;MRTLLSLALLLSLGVSAAPAPALCRVEATYAPLSRLSSFGTLVVRLVPGCPPNGTAQVRLGNYGGPGSKATGPTETLSASRPVVAWAAQPHWRTVLWLAKSGKPYPVPIRR
;
A
#
# COMPACT_ATOMS: atom_id res chain seq x y z
N MET A 1 35.16 41.38 31.36
CA MET A 1 35.48 40.89 30.01
C MET A 1 34.33 39.97 29.60
N ARG A 2 33.37 40.46 28.80
CA ARG A 2 33.37 40.46 27.32
C ARG A 2 33.13 39.06 26.74
N THR A 3 31.92 38.85 26.19
CA THR A 3 31.59 38.21 24.89
C THR A 3 32.00 36.73 24.69
N LEU A 4 31.16 35.77 24.25
CA LEU A 4 30.09 35.78 23.26
C LEU A 4 29.05 34.67 23.58
N LEU A 5 27.80 35.03 23.88
CA LEU A 5 26.66 34.77 22.99
C LEU A 5 27.04 34.65 21.50
N SER A 6 27.05 33.44 20.96
CA SER A 6 26.91 33.08 19.52
C SER A 6 27.07 31.55 19.45
N LEU A 7 26.02 30.74 19.36
CA LEU A 7 25.56 30.27 18.04
C LEU A 7 24.18 29.58 18.17
N ALA A 8 23.21 30.32 18.70
CA ALA A 8 21.79 29.98 18.55
C ALA A 8 21.30 30.59 17.23
N LEU A 9 21.57 29.94 16.09
CA LEU A 9 20.90 30.22 14.80
C LEU A 9 21.49 29.25 13.76
N LEU A 10 20.69 28.34 13.19
CA LEU A 10 20.72 27.93 11.76
C LEU A 10 20.15 26.54 11.44
N LEU A 11 19.75 25.69 12.40
CA LEU A 11 19.06 24.43 12.07
C LEU A 11 17.58 24.43 12.47
N SER A 12 16.91 25.55 12.24
CA SER A 12 15.48 25.58 11.98
C SER A 12 15.21 25.18 10.52
N LEU A 13 15.71 24.02 10.10
CA LEU A 13 15.17 23.34 8.93
C LEU A 13 13.75 22.96 9.32
N GLY A 14 12.81 23.86 9.00
CA GLY A 14 11.41 23.54 8.90
C GLY A 14 11.28 22.40 7.92
N VAL A 15 11.39 21.17 8.43
CA VAL A 15 10.91 19.97 7.77
C VAL A 15 9.42 20.22 7.66
N SER A 16 9.02 20.85 6.55
CA SER A 16 7.63 20.87 6.12
C SER A 16 7.31 19.41 5.86
N ALA A 17 6.88 18.72 6.91
CA ALA A 17 6.37 17.38 6.84
C ALA A 17 5.13 17.51 5.98
N ALA A 18 5.29 17.23 4.68
CA ALA A 18 4.18 17.19 3.76
C ALA A 18 3.06 16.38 4.42
N PRO A 19 1.80 16.86 4.40
CA PRO A 19 0.70 16.17 5.04
C PRO A 19 0.75 14.69 4.65
N ALA A 20 0.75 13.81 5.66
CA ALA A 20 0.81 12.39 5.39
C ALA A 20 -0.36 12.01 4.46
N PRO A 21 -0.11 11.28 3.36
CA PRO A 21 -1.12 11.03 2.36
C PRO A 21 -2.32 10.29 2.98
N ALA A 22 -3.53 10.70 2.58
CA ALA A 22 -4.75 10.05 3.01
C ALA A 22 -4.75 8.58 2.54
N LEU A 23 -5.08 7.65 3.44
CA LEU A 23 -5.09 6.23 3.08
C LEU A 23 -6.34 5.90 2.28
N CYS A 24 -6.16 5.56 1.01
CA CYS A 24 -7.26 5.20 0.13
C CYS A 24 -7.68 3.75 0.31
N ARG A 25 -8.98 3.50 0.15
CA ARG A 25 -9.56 2.16 0.11
C ARG A 25 -9.20 1.48 -1.21
N VAL A 26 -9.10 0.16 -1.16
CA VAL A 26 -8.80 -0.68 -2.33
C VAL A 26 -9.79 -1.82 -2.44
N GLU A 27 -9.95 -2.31 -3.66
CA GLU A 27 -10.63 -3.56 -3.96
C GLU A 27 -9.67 -4.53 -4.65
N ALA A 28 -9.85 -5.83 -4.40
CA ALA A 28 -9.06 -6.88 -5.01
C ALA A 28 -9.95 -7.85 -5.79
N THR A 29 -9.49 -8.25 -6.98
CA THR A 29 -10.14 -9.22 -7.86
C THR A 29 -9.13 -10.28 -8.29
N TYR A 30 -9.61 -11.50 -8.53
CA TYR A 30 -8.80 -12.59 -9.07
C TYR A 30 -9.38 -13.11 -10.37
N ALA A 31 -8.63 -12.96 -11.46
CA ALA A 31 -8.99 -13.48 -12.77
C ALA A 31 -8.18 -14.76 -13.06
N PRO A 32 -8.77 -15.96 -13.09
CA PRO A 32 -8.04 -17.18 -13.42
C PRO A 32 -7.55 -17.16 -14.88
N LEU A 33 -6.36 -17.73 -15.15
CA LEU A 33 -5.82 -17.83 -16.52
C LEU A 33 -6.68 -18.75 -17.41
N SER A 34 -7.26 -19.79 -16.81
CA SER A 34 -8.21 -20.70 -17.42
C SER A 34 -9.08 -21.33 -16.33
N ARG A 35 -10.23 -21.93 -16.67
CA ARG A 35 -11.13 -22.55 -15.68
C ARG A 35 -10.49 -23.67 -14.86
N LEU A 36 -9.45 -24.32 -15.40
CA LEU A 36 -8.74 -25.43 -14.75
C LEU A 36 -7.41 -25.00 -14.11
N SER A 37 -7.01 -23.73 -14.26
CA SER A 37 -5.75 -23.24 -13.74
C SER A 37 -5.86 -22.87 -12.26
N SER A 38 -4.93 -23.39 -11.44
CA SER A 38 -4.71 -22.92 -10.08
C SER A 38 -4.10 -21.50 -10.02
N PHE A 39 -3.64 -20.98 -11.16
CA PHE A 39 -2.99 -19.69 -11.32
C PHE A 39 -3.84 -18.69 -12.10
N GLY A 40 -3.70 -17.42 -11.74
CA GLY A 40 -4.46 -16.31 -12.26
C GLY A 40 -3.71 -15.00 -12.10
N THR A 41 -4.44 -13.91 -12.35
CA THR A 41 -3.98 -12.56 -12.12
C THR A 41 -4.75 -11.98 -10.94
N LEU A 42 -4.03 -11.53 -9.91
CA LEU A 42 -4.58 -10.70 -8.85
C LEU A 42 -4.50 -9.24 -9.28
N VAL A 43 -5.65 -8.56 -9.33
CA VAL A 43 -5.73 -7.14 -9.67
C VAL A 43 -6.27 -6.37 -8.48
N VAL A 44 -5.54 -5.35 -8.07
CA VAL A 44 -5.92 -4.44 -6.99
C VAL A 44 -6.10 -3.05 -7.55
N ARG A 45 -7.22 -2.40 -7.19
CA ARG A 45 -7.60 -1.08 -7.69
C ARG A 45 -7.93 -0.15 -6.54
N LEU A 46 -7.66 1.14 -6.70
CA LEU A 46 -8.20 2.17 -5.81
C LEU A 46 -9.72 2.25 -5.98
N VAL A 47 -10.43 2.33 -4.86
CA VAL A 47 -11.87 2.62 -4.86
C VAL A 47 -12.06 4.10 -5.25
N PRO A 48 -13.10 4.44 -6.04
CA PRO A 48 -13.43 5.82 -6.37
C PRO A 48 -13.58 6.71 -5.12
N GLY A 49 -13.21 7.98 -5.23
CA GLY A 49 -13.25 8.94 -4.12
C GLY A 49 -11.95 9.05 -3.31
N CYS A 50 -10.86 8.41 -3.76
CA CYS A 50 -9.52 8.67 -3.24
C CYS A 50 -9.11 10.13 -3.53
N PRO A 51 -8.66 10.92 -2.53
CA PRO A 51 -8.17 12.28 -2.76
C PRO A 51 -6.99 12.32 -3.74
N PRO A 52 -6.72 13.45 -4.43
CA PRO A 52 -5.63 13.55 -5.40
C PRO A 52 -4.24 13.22 -4.82
N ASN A 53 -4.01 13.54 -3.55
CA ASN A 53 -2.80 13.22 -2.79
C ASN A 53 -2.94 11.94 -1.94
N GLY A 54 -4.04 11.22 -2.10
CA GLY A 54 -4.29 9.97 -1.40
C GLY A 54 -3.45 8.83 -1.97
N THR A 55 -3.06 7.91 -1.11
CA THR A 55 -2.31 6.71 -1.52
C THR A 55 -2.85 5.48 -0.81
N ALA A 56 -2.68 4.31 -1.41
CA ALA A 56 -2.88 3.04 -0.75
C ALA A 56 -1.61 2.20 -0.89
N GLN A 57 -1.16 1.60 0.20
CA GLN A 57 -0.05 0.66 0.17
C GLN A 57 -0.60 -0.76 0.27
N VAL A 58 -0.24 -1.61 -0.69
CA VAL A 58 -0.72 -2.99 -0.76
C VAL A 58 0.42 -3.96 -0.99
N ARG A 59 0.25 -5.18 -0.50
CA ARG A 59 1.22 -6.27 -0.64
C ARG A 59 0.49 -7.57 -0.89
N LEU A 60 1.20 -8.51 -1.50
CA LEU A 60 0.74 -9.88 -1.50
C LEU A 60 0.99 -10.52 -0.13
N GLY A 61 0.10 -11.41 0.29
CA GLY A 61 0.32 -12.29 1.43
C GLY A 61 0.28 -13.75 1.02
N ASN A 62 0.81 -14.61 1.88
CA ASN A 62 0.62 -16.06 1.81
C ASN A 62 -0.49 -16.48 2.77
N TYR A 63 -1.33 -17.45 2.37
CA TYR A 63 -2.44 -18.03 3.15
C TYR A 63 -3.64 -17.10 3.41
N GLY A 64 -4.83 -17.52 2.98
CA GLY A 64 -6.12 -16.89 3.30
C GLY A 64 -6.60 -17.23 4.72
N GLY A 65 -6.11 -16.51 5.73
CA GLY A 65 -6.55 -16.67 7.11
C GLY A 65 -5.89 -15.69 8.08
N PRO A 66 -6.32 -15.67 9.36
CA PRO A 66 -5.66 -14.91 10.43
C PRO A 66 -4.17 -15.29 10.50
N GLY A 67 -3.28 -14.30 10.40
CA GLY A 67 -1.82 -14.53 10.43
C GLY A 67 -1.13 -14.61 9.06
N SER A 68 -1.82 -14.30 7.96
CA SER A 68 -1.21 -14.15 6.64
C SER A 68 0.01 -13.21 6.69
N LYS A 69 1.19 -13.74 6.37
CA LYS A 69 2.43 -12.96 6.36
C LYS A 69 2.57 -12.24 5.03
N ALA A 70 2.97 -10.97 5.08
CA ALA A 70 3.31 -10.21 3.87
C ALA A 70 4.47 -10.88 3.14
N THR A 71 4.36 -10.92 1.82
CA THR A 71 5.34 -11.54 0.91
C THR A 71 5.53 -10.64 -0.30
N GLY A 72 6.77 -10.50 -0.77
CA GLY A 72 7.08 -9.60 -1.88
C GLY A 72 7.02 -8.11 -1.51
N PRO A 73 7.19 -7.22 -2.50
CA PRO A 73 7.31 -5.78 -2.29
C PRO A 73 5.98 -5.12 -1.91
N THR A 74 6.08 -3.93 -1.31
CA THR A 74 4.95 -3.00 -1.14
C THR A 74 4.72 -2.22 -2.41
N GLU A 75 3.52 -2.34 -2.96
CA GLU A 75 3.06 -1.53 -4.07
C GLU A 75 2.30 -0.32 -3.53
N THR A 76 2.56 0.84 -4.12
CA THR A 76 1.83 2.08 -3.79
C THR A 76 0.92 2.42 -4.96
N LEU A 77 -0.38 2.54 -4.67
CA LEU A 77 -1.39 3.03 -5.60
C LEU A 77 -1.70 4.48 -5.26
N SER A 78 -1.93 5.27 -6.30
CA SER A 78 -2.28 6.69 -6.24
C SER A 78 -3.23 7.03 -7.40
N ALA A 79 -3.71 8.26 -7.47
CA ALA A 79 -4.51 8.72 -8.62
C ALA A 79 -3.77 8.53 -9.96
N SER A 80 -2.44 8.67 -10.00
CA SER A 80 -1.61 8.47 -11.20
C SER A 80 -1.31 7.00 -11.51
N ARG A 81 -1.37 6.12 -10.51
CA ARG A 81 -1.23 4.67 -10.67
C ARG A 81 -2.34 3.96 -9.87
N PRO A 82 -3.59 3.95 -10.38
CA PRO A 82 -4.74 3.51 -9.61
C PRO A 82 -4.90 1.99 -9.56
N VAL A 83 -4.05 1.23 -10.26
CA VAL A 83 -4.15 -0.21 -10.40
C VAL A 83 -2.77 -0.86 -10.29
N VAL A 84 -2.72 -2.02 -9.64
CA VAL A 84 -1.60 -2.97 -9.73
C VAL A 84 -2.14 -4.35 -10.07
N ALA A 85 -1.38 -5.10 -10.87
CA ALA A 85 -1.72 -6.45 -11.27
C ALA A 85 -0.51 -7.37 -11.06
N TRP A 86 -0.72 -8.48 -10.37
CA TRP A 86 0.28 -9.53 -10.21
C TRP A 86 -0.18 -10.76 -10.98
N ALA A 87 0.55 -11.11 -12.04
CA ALA A 87 0.28 -12.29 -12.85
C ALA A 87 0.80 -13.57 -12.18
N ALA A 88 0.36 -14.71 -12.70
CA ALA A 88 0.77 -16.05 -12.29
C ALA A 88 0.71 -16.27 -10.76
N GLN A 89 -0.30 -15.68 -10.10
CA GLN A 89 -0.53 -15.86 -8.67
C GLN A 89 -1.43 -17.08 -8.45
N PRO A 90 -1.09 -17.99 -7.51
CA PRO A 90 -2.00 -19.07 -7.18
C PRO A 90 -3.25 -18.55 -6.44
N HIS A 91 -4.38 -19.24 -6.59
CA HIS A 91 -5.69 -18.79 -6.08
C HIS A 91 -5.79 -18.64 -4.55
N TRP A 92 -4.85 -19.19 -3.79
CA TRP A 92 -4.79 -19.08 -2.31
C TRP A 92 -3.98 -17.87 -1.83
N ARG A 93 -3.46 -17.02 -2.73
CA ARG A 93 -2.78 -15.77 -2.37
C ARG A 93 -3.77 -14.78 -1.78
N THR A 94 -3.28 -13.96 -0.86
CA THR A 94 -4.05 -12.88 -0.25
C THR A 94 -3.52 -11.52 -0.71
N VAL A 95 -4.36 -10.50 -0.56
CA VAL A 95 -3.97 -9.11 -0.69
C VAL A 95 -4.05 -8.46 0.69
N LEU A 96 -3.00 -7.75 1.08
CA LEU A 96 -2.89 -7.04 2.34
C LEU A 96 -2.81 -5.54 2.05
N TRP A 97 -3.63 -4.74 2.73
CA TRP A 97 -3.57 -3.28 2.75
C TRP A 97 -2.83 -2.83 4.00
N LEU A 98 -1.86 -1.93 3.86
CA LEU A 98 -1.08 -1.40 4.97
C LEU A 98 -1.71 -0.10 5.45
N ALA A 99 -2.06 -0.06 6.73
CA ALA A 99 -2.39 1.20 7.38
C ALA A 99 -1.13 2.07 7.55
N LYS A 100 -1.30 3.36 7.84
CA LYS A 100 -0.22 4.31 8.11
C LYS A 100 0.69 3.87 9.27
N SER A 101 0.17 3.07 10.21
CA SER A 101 0.95 2.45 11.29
C SER A 101 1.85 1.29 10.83
N GLY A 102 1.80 0.89 9.55
CA GLY A 102 2.45 -0.29 9.01
C GLY A 102 1.70 -1.61 9.28
N LYS A 103 0.59 -1.57 10.03
CA LYS A 103 -0.22 -2.76 10.31
C LYS A 103 -0.94 -3.24 9.04
N PRO A 104 -0.79 -4.53 8.67
CA PRO A 104 -1.51 -5.10 7.52
C PRO A 104 -2.94 -5.48 7.88
N TYR A 105 -3.85 -5.27 6.93
CA TYR A 105 -5.25 -5.70 6.98
C TYR A 105 -5.59 -6.50 5.72
N PRO A 106 -6.28 -7.64 5.83
CA PRO A 106 -6.66 -8.43 4.68
C PRO A 106 -7.70 -7.67 3.83
N VAL A 107 -7.51 -7.69 2.50
CA VAL A 107 -8.48 -7.19 1.53
C VAL A 107 -9.26 -8.38 0.97
N PRO A 108 -10.60 -8.38 1.05
CA PRO A 108 -11.41 -9.41 0.42
C PRO A 108 -11.16 -9.48 -1.09
N ILE A 109 -10.93 -10.68 -1.62
CA ILE A 109 -10.70 -10.93 -3.04
C ILE A 109 -12.01 -11.42 -3.67
N ARG A 110 -12.52 -10.66 -4.63
CA ARG A 110 -13.68 -11.05 -5.46
C ARG A 110 -13.23 -11.92 -6.63
N ARG A 111 -14.07 -12.86 -7.05
CA ARG A 111 -13.84 -13.76 -8.20
C ARG A 111 -14.76 -13.36 -9.35
#